data_AF-A0A6S7DBT7-F1
#
_entry.id   AF-A0A6S7DBT7-F1
#
_cell.length_a   1.000
_cell.length_b   1.000
_cell.length_c   1.000
_cell.angle_alpha   90.00
_cell.angle_beta   90.00
_cell.angle_gamma   90.00
#
_symmetry.space_group_name_H-M   'P 1'
#
loop_
_entity.id
_entity.type
_entity.pdbx_description
1 polymer ?
#
loop_
_entity_poly.entity_id
_entity_poly.type
_entity_poly.pdbx_seq_one_letter_code
_entity_poly.pdbx_strand_id
1 'polypeptide(L)'
;MNSNSDFVLAHISHLHFSQGPDQSDPNHTHSIPQLIGLQDGLATLRDIGCLIVSGDVSNHGDRQSLVTANGWLFRTIPIGNGQYAGLNMPSERVRIVPGNHDAWNAKESEHLIDRRQKSLENYNFAFPQQQIPCKGWATSGEFNCH
;
A
#
# COMPACT_ATOMS: atom_id res chain seq x y z
N MET A 1 -29.32 -23.61 -15.01
CA MET A 1 -28.61 -22.33 -14.90
C MET A 1 -27.48 -22.54 -13.91
N ASN A 2 -26.24 -22.71 -14.39
CA ASN A 2 -25.09 -22.92 -13.51
C ASN A 2 -24.58 -21.55 -13.05
N SER A 3 -25.03 -21.10 -11.89
CA SER A 3 -24.50 -19.91 -11.21
C SER A 3 -23.29 -20.30 -10.35
N ASN A 4 -22.18 -20.69 -10.98
CA ASN A 4 -20.89 -20.61 -10.30
C ASN A 4 -20.41 -19.17 -10.46
N SER A 5 -20.79 -18.32 -9.51
CA SER A 5 -20.18 -17.00 -9.36
C SER A 5 -18.81 -17.19 -8.73
N ASP A 6 -17.83 -17.55 -9.56
CA ASP A 6 -16.44 -17.65 -9.12
C ASP A 6 -15.99 -16.28 -8.61
N PHE A 7 -15.43 -16.25 -7.39
CA PHE A 7 -14.91 -15.04 -6.78
C PHE A 7 -13.39 -15.09 -6.79
N VAL A 8 -12.76 -14.16 -7.51
CA VAL A 8 -11.30 -14.11 -7.65
C VAL A 8 -10.70 -13.21 -6.59
N LEU A 9 -9.82 -13.81 -5.78
CA LEU A 9 -8.94 -13.11 -4.85
C LEU A 9 -7.54 -13.04 -5.44
N ALA A 10 -7.03 -11.82 -5.59
CA ALA A 10 -5.62 -11.60 -5.91
C ALA A 10 -4.88 -11.17 -4.64
N HIS A 11 -3.64 -11.65 -4.47
CA HIS A 11 -2.80 -11.30 -3.34
C HIS A 11 -1.41 -10.89 -3.85
N ILE A 12 -0.98 -9.69 -3.46
CA ILE A 12 0.35 -9.14 -3.77
C ILE A 12 1.00 -8.67 -2.47
N SER A 13 2.32 -8.66 -2.43
CA SER A 13 3.05 -8.30 -1.21
C SER A 13 4.43 -7.72 -1.45
N HIS A 14 4.97 -7.01 -0.46
CA HIS A 14 6.34 -6.47 -0.44
C HIS A 14 6.63 -5.58 -1.67
N LEU A 15 5.82 -4.54 -1.83
CA LEU A 15 5.93 -3.61 -2.97
C LEU A 15 7.05 -2.58 -2.80
N HIS A 16 7.40 -2.22 -1.55
CA HIS A 16 8.47 -1.28 -1.20
C HIS A 16 8.45 0.02 -2.01
N PHE A 17 7.28 0.69 -2.11
CA PHE A 17 7.22 2.00 -2.72
C PHE A 17 8.15 2.99 -1.99
N SER A 18 8.81 3.86 -2.76
CA SER A 18 9.75 4.89 -2.30
C SER A 18 9.23 6.29 -2.65
N GLN A 19 9.91 7.34 -2.18
CA GLN A 19 9.49 8.74 -2.36
C GLN A 19 9.46 9.21 -3.83
N GLY A 20 10.00 8.42 -4.76
CA GLY A 20 9.99 8.69 -6.18
C GLY A 20 10.60 7.52 -6.94
N PRO A 21 10.84 7.66 -8.26
CA PRO A 21 11.55 6.67 -9.07
C PRO A 21 13.06 6.61 -8.73
N ASP A 22 13.42 6.92 -7.49
CA ASP A 22 14.78 7.09 -7.05
C ASP A 22 15.57 5.80 -7.30
N GLN A 23 16.48 5.88 -8.27
CA GLN A 23 17.37 4.81 -8.68
C GLN A 23 18.62 4.75 -7.80
N SER A 24 18.69 5.57 -6.74
CA SER A 24 19.86 5.64 -5.84
C SER A 24 20.12 4.33 -5.09
N ASP A 25 19.09 3.52 -4.85
CA ASP A 25 19.21 2.16 -4.31
C ASP A 25 18.39 1.15 -5.12
N PRO A 26 18.99 0.55 -6.18
CA PRO A 26 18.29 -0.40 -7.05
C PRO A 26 17.88 -1.72 -6.35
N ASN A 27 18.31 -1.95 -5.11
CA ASN A 27 17.95 -3.14 -4.34
C ASN A 27 16.78 -2.92 -3.36
N HIS A 28 16.34 -1.67 -3.15
CA HIS A 28 15.36 -1.31 -2.11
C HIS A 28 14.21 -0.41 -2.58
N THR A 29 14.09 -0.14 -3.89
CA THR A 29 12.99 0.66 -4.45
C THR A 29 12.15 -0.15 -5.45
N HIS A 30 10.84 0.15 -5.50
CA HIS A 30 9.93 -0.44 -6.47
C HIS A 30 10.44 -0.30 -7.91
N SER A 31 10.57 -1.42 -8.62
CA SER A 31 11.03 -1.44 -10.00
C SER A 31 9.86 -1.19 -10.96
N ILE A 32 9.94 -0.14 -11.77
CA ILE A 32 8.91 0.18 -12.77
C ILE A 32 8.61 -1.01 -13.70
N PRO A 33 9.61 -1.71 -14.27
CA PRO A 33 9.36 -2.94 -15.03
C PRO A 33 8.59 -4.02 -14.26
N GLN A 34 8.87 -4.19 -12.96
CA GLN A 34 8.17 -5.17 -12.13
C GLN A 34 6.73 -4.74 -11.86
N LEU A 35 6.48 -3.44 -11.63
CA LEU A 35 5.13 -2.92 -11.46
C LEU A 35 4.28 -3.07 -12.73
N ILE A 36 4.89 -2.83 -13.91
CA ILE A 36 4.21 -3.08 -15.20
C ILE A 36 3.94 -4.58 -15.36
N GLY A 37 4.94 -5.43 -15.13
CA GLY A 37 4.74 -6.89 -15.22
C GLY A 37 3.68 -7.42 -14.25
N LEU A 38 3.61 -6.86 -13.04
CA LEU A 38 2.57 -7.18 -12.07
C LEU A 38 1.19 -6.69 -12.53
N GLN A 39 1.10 -5.46 -13.04
CA GLN A 39 -0.13 -4.92 -13.63
C GLN A 39 -0.63 -5.80 -14.78
N ASP A 40 0.25 -6.15 -15.73
CA ASP A 40 -0.08 -6.98 -16.88
C ASP A 40 -0.51 -8.39 -16.42
N GLY A 41 0.19 -8.97 -15.44
CA GLY A 41 -0.16 -10.25 -14.84
C GLY A 41 -1.55 -10.22 -14.20
N LEU A 42 -1.85 -9.21 -13.39
CA LEU A 42 -3.18 -9.04 -12.78
C LEU A 42 -4.26 -8.79 -13.82
N ALA A 43 -3.96 -8.11 -14.93
CA ALA A 43 -4.90 -7.89 -16.03
C ALA A 43 -5.30 -9.17 -16.77
N THR A 44 -4.49 -10.25 -16.67
CA THR A 44 -4.87 -11.57 -17.21
C THR A 44 -5.89 -12.31 -16.34
N LEU A 45 -6.06 -11.88 -15.07
CA LEU A 45 -7.02 -12.49 -14.17
C LEU A 45 -8.43 -12.01 -14.51
N ARG A 46 -9.39 -12.94 -14.46
CA ARG A 46 -10.82 -12.61 -14.58
C ARG A 46 -11.25 -11.78 -13.36
N ASP A 47 -12.10 -10.76 -13.61
CA ASP A 47 -12.74 -9.83 -12.65
C ASP A 47 -12.33 -10.04 -11.18
N ILE A 48 -11.22 -9.41 -10.77
CA ILE A 48 -10.73 -9.49 -9.40
C ILE A 48 -11.77 -8.87 -8.47
N GLY A 49 -12.38 -9.71 -7.64
CA GLY A 49 -13.39 -9.32 -6.67
C GLY A 49 -12.78 -8.64 -5.44
N CYS A 50 -11.57 -9.05 -5.04
CA CYS A 50 -10.78 -8.37 -4.03
C CYS A 50 -9.26 -8.57 -4.24
N LEU A 51 -8.52 -7.49 -4.10
CA LEU A 51 -7.05 -7.44 -4.09
C LEU A 51 -6.57 -7.22 -2.66
N ILE A 52 -5.79 -8.17 -2.15
CA ILE A 52 -5.10 -8.05 -0.87
C ILE A 52 -3.68 -7.61 -1.15
N VAL A 53 -3.29 -6.49 -0.55
CA VAL A 53 -1.92 -5.96 -0.57
C VAL A 53 -1.38 -6.12 0.84
N SER A 54 -0.44 -7.04 1.06
CA SER A 54 0.09 -7.31 2.40
C SER A 54 1.59 -7.12 2.46
N GLY A 55 2.12 -6.66 3.59
CA GLY A 55 3.56 -6.56 3.78
C GLY A 55 4.20 -5.43 2.95
N ASP A 56 4.96 -4.59 3.64
CA ASP A 56 5.87 -3.58 3.10
C ASP A 56 5.34 -2.89 1.83
N VAL A 57 4.18 -2.25 1.96
CA VAL A 57 3.57 -1.43 0.90
C VAL A 57 4.52 -0.29 0.55
N SER A 58 5.07 0.34 1.57
CA SER A 58 6.06 1.39 1.52
C SER A 58 7.38 0.93 2.12
N ASN A 59 8.48 1.54 1.68
CA ASN A 59 9.80 1.18 2.18
C ASN A 59 10.06 1.70 3.61
N HIS A 60 9.37 2.77 4.03
CA HIS A 60 9.63 3.45 5.31
C HIS A 60 8.39 4.00 6.05
N GLY A 61 7.18 3.87 5.50
CA GLY A 61 5.98 4.48 6.09
C GLY A 61 5.92 6.00 5.96
N ASP A 62 6.74 6.59 5.09
CA ASP A 62 6.75 8.02 4.85
C ASP A 62 5.58 8.42 3.92
N ARG A 63 5.18 9.69 4.00
CA ARG A 63 4.02 10.19 3.26
C ARG A 63 4.12 9.98 1.75
N GLN A 64 5.29 10.26 1.17
CA GLN A 64 5.40 10.29 -0.29
C GLN A 64 5.39 8.88 -0.87
N SER A 65 6.07 7.92 -0.24
CA SER A 65 5.98 6.52 -0.67
C SER A 65 4.56 5.97 -0.61
N LEU A 66 3.81 6.30 0.44
CA LEU A 66 2.42 5.88 0.59
C LEU A 66 1.48 6.55 -0.42
N VAL A 67 1.70 7.82 -0.74
CA VAL A 67 0.98 8.52 -1.82
C VAL A 67 1.27 7.88 -3.17
N THR A 68 2.52 7.50 -3.44
CA THR A 68 2.88 6.79 -4.68
C THR A 68 2.19 5.43 -4.75
N ALA A 69 2.19 4.66 -3.66
CA ALA A 69 1.49 3.37 -3.58
C ALA A 69 -0.02 3.54 -3.81
N ASN A 70 -0.64 4.54 -3.18
CA ASN A 70 -2.05 4.87 -3.39
C ASN A 70 -2.34 5.19 -4.87
N GLY A 71 -1.49 6.03 -5.48
CA GLY A 71 -1.61 6.40 -6.89
C GLY A 71 -1.52 5.20 -7.82
N TRP A 72 -0.60 4.26 -7.54
CA TRP A 72 -0.47 3.05 -8.35
C TRP A 72 -1.65 2.09 -8.15
N LEU A 73 -2.17 1.94 -6.92
CA LEU A 73 -3.29 1.03 -6.64
C LEU A 73 -4.62 1.53 -7.23
N PHE A 74 -4.97 2.79 -7.02
CA PHE A 74 -6.32 3.31 -7.32
C PHE A 74 -6.41 4.21 -8.55
N ARG A 75 -5.28 4.55 -9.15
CA ARG A 75 -5.19 5.45 -10.30
C ARG A 75 -4.08 4.96 -11.22
N THR A 76 -3.31 5.91 -11.74
CA THR A 76 -2.06 5.71 -12.46
C THR A 76 -1.01 6.69 -11.96
N ILE A 77 0.24 6.28 -11.94
CA ILE A 77 1.41 7.10 -11.67
C ILE A 77 2.20 7.35 -12.97
N PRO A 78 2.76 8.55 -13.19
CA PRO A 78 3.65 8.81 -14.31
C PRO A 78 4.99 8.10 -14.08
N ILE A 79 5.49 7.41 -15.10
CA ILE A 79 6.77 6.67 -15.03
C ILE A 79 7.83 7.20 -16.03
N GLY A 80 7.57 8.36 -16.65
CA GLY A 80 8.46 9.03 -17.61
C GLY A 80 8.03 8.81 -19.06
N ASN A 81 8.53 9.65 -19.98
CA ASN A 81 8.25 9.57 -21.43
C ASN A 81 6.76 9.52 -21.81
N GLY A 82 5.89 10.15 -21.01
CA GLY A 82 4.44 10.13 -21.20
C GLY A 82 3.77 8.79 -20.88
N GLN A 83 4.51 7.83 -20.31
CA GLN A 83 3.99 6.54 -19.89
C GLN A 83 3.46 6.58 -18.46
N TYR A 84 2.49 5.71 -18.19
CA TYR A 84 1.80 5.60 -16.91
C TYR A 84 1.72 4.12 -16.49
N ALA A 85 1.77 3.87 -15.20
CA ALA A 85 1.54 2.55 -14.60
C ALA A 85 0.53 2.67 -13.46
N GLY A 86 -0.29 1.64 -13.25
CA GLY A 86 -1.28 1.60 -12.17
C GLY A 86 -2.39 0.61 -12.43
N LEU A 87 -2.94 0.06 -11.36
CA LEU A 87 -4.00 -0.94 -11.43
C LEU A 87 -5.39 -0.33 -11.62
N ASN A 88 -5.56 0.96 -11.28
CA ASN A 88 -6.86 1.65 -11.31
C ASN A 88 -7.97 0.84 -10.60
N MET A 89 -7.64 0.19 -9.48
CA MET A 89 -8.58 -0.66 -8.75
C MET A 89 -9.60 0.18 -7.99
N PRO A 90 -10.86 -0.25 -7.89
CA PRO A 90 -11.82 0.38 -7.00
C PRO A 90 -11.41 0.21 -5.53
N SER A 91 -11.45 1.30 -4.75
CA SER A 91 -10.97 1.31 -3.37
C SER A 91 -11.65 0.27 -2.46
N GLU A 92 -12.92 0.00 -2.71
CA GLU A 92 -13.75 -0.97 -1.99
C GLU A 92 -13.32 -2.42 -2.25
N ARG A 93 -12.57 -2.68 -3.32
CA ARG A 93 -12.02 -3.99 -3.67
C ARG A 93 -10.60 -4.20 -3.20
N VAL A 94 -9.95 -3.22 -2.59
CA VAL A 94 -8.57 -3.36 -2.09
C VAL A 94 -8.56 -3.48 -0.57
N ARG A 95 -7.73 -4.37 -0.03
CA ARG A 95 -7.45 -4.47 1.41
C ARG A 95 -5.95 -4.39 1.63
N ILE A 96 -5.53 -3.52 2.54
CA ILE A 96 -4.11 -3.29 2.82
C ILE A 96 -3.77 -3.80 4.21
N VAL A 97 -2.69 -4.57 4.32
CA VAL A 97 -2.16 -5.10 5.57
C VAL A 97 -0.69 -4.67 5.67
N PRO A 98 -0.29 -3.91 6.70
CA PRO A 98 1.09 -3.44 6.83
C PRO A 98 2.11 -4.55 7.08
N GLY A 99 3.31 -4.38 6.53
CA GLY A 99 4.53 -5.06 6.99
C GLY A 99 5.34 -4.23 7.98
N ASN A 100 6.56 -4.64 8.28
CA ASN A 100 7.42 -3.96 9.25
C ASN A 100 8.02 -2.65 8.70
N HIS A 101 8.22 -2.52 7.40
CA HIS A 101 8.75 -1.30 6.77
C HIS A 101 7.72 -0.18 6.73
N ASP A 102 6.44 -0.55 6.63
CA ASP A 102 5.31 0.37 6.74
C ASP A 102 5.26 1.06 8.11
N ALA A 103 5.83 0.46 9.15
CA ALA A 103 6.01 1.00 10.50
C ALA A 103 4.73 1.36 11.29
N TRP A 104 3.55 1.52 10.68
CA TRP A 104 2.31 1.85 11.43
C TRP A 104 1.73 0.69 12.25
N ASN A 105 2.27 -0.52 12.08
CA ASN A 105 2.02 -1.70 12.93
C ASN A 105 3.21 -2.08 13.84
N ALA A 106 4.24 -1.22 13.96
CA ALA A 106 5.43 -1.54 14.73
C ALA A 106 5.09 -1.84 16.21
N LYS A 107 5.83 -2.79 16.81
CA LYS A 107 5.67 -3.14 18.24
C LYS A 107 5.92 -1.91 19.12
N GLU A 108 5.19 -1.86 20.24
CA GLU A 108 5.38 -0.85 21.27
C GLU A 108 6.78 -1.02 21.89
N SER A 109 7.67 -0.11 21.53
CA SER A 109 8.89 0.18 22.26
C SER A 109 9.04 1.69 22.28
N GLU A 110 9.62 2.25 23.33
CA GLU A 110 9.69 3.70 23.56
C GLU A 110 10.28 4.47 22.36
N HIS A 111 11.17 3.83 21.58
CA HIS A 111 11.80 4.44 20.39
C HIS A 111 11.01 4.28 19.08
N LEU A 112 9.94 3.48 19.06
CA LEU A 112 9.14 3.18 17.86
C LEU A 112 7.73 3.78 17.90
N ILE A 113 7.26 4.30 19.04
CA ILE A 113 5.93 4.90 19.17
C ILE A 113 5.77 6.09 18.22
N ASP A 114 6.70 7.04 18.24
CA ASP A 114 6.65 8.23 17.36
C ASP A 114 6.69 7.84 15.87
N ARG A 115 7.55 6.87 15.53
CA ARG A 115 7.66 6.35 14.16
C ARG A 115 6.36 5.69 13.72
N ARG A 116 5.75 4.88 14.59
CA ARG A 116 4.47 4.20 14.34
C ARG A 116 3.35 5.21 14.15
N GLN A 117 3.22 6.18 15.06
CA GLN A 117 2.17 7.18 15.01
C GLN A 117 2.27 8.04 13.76
N LYS A 118 3.46 8.58 13.47
CA LYS A 118 3.70 9.37 12.27
C LYS A 118 3.44 8.58 11.00
N SER A 119 3.79 7.29 10.98
CA SER A 119 3.50 6.43 9.85
C SER A 119 2.00 6.17 9.67
N LEU A 120 1.26 5.97 10.77
CA LEU A 120 -0.19 5.81 10.74
C LEU A 120 -0.90 7.07 10.22
N GLU A 121 -0.44 8.25 10.63
CA GLU A 121 -0.92 9.53 10.11
C GLU A 121 -0.66 9.66 8.61
N ASN A 122 0.53 9.27 8.15
CA ASN A 122 0.86 9.24 6.72
C ASN A 122 -0.01 8.24 5.95
N TYR A 123 -0.27 7.06 6.51
CA TYR A 123 -1.17 6.06 5.92
C TYR A 123 -2.59 6.61 5.79
N ASN A 124 -3.16 7.14 6.87
CA ASN A 124 -4.52 7.69 6.86
C ASN A 124 -4.67 8.91 5.93
N PHE A 125 -3.59 9.68 5.75
CA PHE A 125 -3.51 10.75 4.76
C PHE A 125 -3.53 10.19 3.33
N ALA A 126 -2.69 9.20 3.05
CA ALA A 126 -2.57 8.62 1.70
C ALA A 126 -3.79 7.76 1.32
N PHE A 127 -4.41 7.06 2.27
CA PHE A 127 -5.50 6.10 2.07
C PHE A 127 -6.78 6.51 2.82
N PRO A 128 -7.41 7.66 2.48
CA PRO A 128 -8.54 8.19 3.24
C PRO A 128 -9.79 7.29 3.19
N GLN A 129 -9.94 6.43 2.18
CA GLN A 129 -11.04 5.45 2.08
C GLN A 129 -10.84 4.21 2.95
N GLN A 130 -9.62 4.00 3.47
CA GLN A 130 -9.22 2.80 4.23
C GLN A 130 -8.64 3.19 5.60
N GLN A 131 -9.08 4.34 6.14
CA GLN A 131 -8.54 4.86 7.38
C GLN A 131 -8.61 3.84 8.51
N ILE A 132 -7.49 3.67 9.19
CA ILE A 132 -7.40 2.92 10.42
C ILE A 132 -7.69 3.92 11.55
N PRO A 133 -8.74 3.70 12.37
CA PRO A 133 -9.04 4.58 13.47
C PRO A 133 -7.83 4.71 14.39
N CYS A 134 -7.48 5.93 14.76
CA CYS A 134 -6.44 6.17 15.79
C CYS A 134 -6.85 5.65 17.19
N LYS A 135 -8.06 5.11 17.37
CA LYS A 135 -8.55 4.60 18.65
C LYS A 135 -8.31 3.10 18.78
N GLY A 136 -7.48 2.73 19.77
CA GLY A 136 -7.67 1.46 20.48
C GLY A 136 -6.87 0.25 20.01
N TRP A 137 -5.56 0.39 19.75
CA TRP A 137 -4.64 -0.75 19.85
C TRP A 137 -3.87 -0.79 21.16
N ALA A 138 -4.07 0.21 22.02
CA ALA A 138 -3.51 0.19 23.35
C ALA A 138 -4.54 -0.31 24.35
N THR A 139 -4.40 -1.57 24.74
CA THR A 139 -4.38 -1.80 26.18
C THR A 139 -3.26 -0.92 26.75
N SER A 140 -3.65 0.16 27.44
CA SER A 140 -2.85 1.08 28.28
C SER A 140 -2.07 2.29 27.72
N GLY A 141 -2.49 2.94 26.63
CA GLY A 141 -1.87 4.20 26.19
C GLY A 141 -2.72 4.99 25.21
N GLU A 142 -3.22 6.16 25.61
CA GLU A 142 -4.07 7.01 24.77
C GLU A 142 -3.28 7.51 23.54
N PHE A 143 -3.86 7.33 22.35
CA PHE A 143 -3.36 7.88 21.08
C PHE A 143 -4.00 9.25 20.83
N ASN A 144 -3.18 10.28 20.58
CA ASN A 144 -3.63 11.61 20.13
C ASN A 144 -3.14 11.87 18.71
N CYS A 145 -4.00 11.64 17.72
CA CYS A 145 -3.79 12.15 16.36
C CYS A 145 -4.22 13.62 16.34
N HIS A 146 -3.28 14.54 16.07
CA HIS A 146 -3.51 15.99 16.04
C HIS A 146 -3.99 16.49 14.68
#